data_AF-A0A812E794-F1
#
_entry.id   AF-A0A812E794-F1
#
_cell.length_a   1.000
_cell.length_b   1.000
_cell.length_c   1.000
_cell.angle_alpha   90.00
_cell.angle_beta   90.00
_cell.angle_gamma   90.00
#
_symmetry.space_group_name_H-M   'P 1'
#
loop_
_entity.id
_entity.type
_entity.pdbx_description
1 polymer ?
#
loop_
_entity_poly.entity_id
_entity_poly.type
_entity_poly.pdbx_seq_one_letter_code
_entity_poly.pdbx_strand_id
1 'polypeptide(L)'
;MIHEADLAEELIQSNPLTIFAPTNRAIRKLTPSVRNKLRNKETLKKFVSHHVTRKIICGDAIVISCGLTNMNGYRLKVSCTPEGHFVANSKLIEHDMVADNGIVHAIDTVLLPDAVKNMVDLANDLKLHKFLNISKDAGMTETLRKEEDFTLFAPTDDAFNSLSTEYMSALRSQPQLMKNLLNYHIVKGKVTSDEMVGQQNFTSKIAVKIKVNVFRNGIVVDDAKVLSTDRQSDYGVIHTINKVLIPPEQTLMGLIQTDPALSQFRQAIETAGLVELLESSNGQLTVLAPTNDAFDTMERVRLNKLMSNPKLLKKHLLHHMVDRILVPCALVPKTMYNMNSVQGETLTFRLAPNDDLMVFDMPLSKPPNNNAMAVNGILYKLNSFLQCECRPKNIATKI
;
A
#
# COMPACT_ATOMS: atom_id res chain seq x y z
N MET A 1 15.76 -8.98 -35.26
CA MET A 1 15.41 -7.97 -34.23
C MET A 1 16.01 -6.59 -34.51
N ILE A 2 17.34 -6.36 -34.47
CA ILE A 2 17.90 -4.99 -34.71
C ILE A 2 17.54 -4.45 -36.11
N HIS A 3 17.72 -5.27 -37.16
CA HIS A 3 17.32 -4.89 -38.52
C HIS A 3 15.81 -4.65 -38.65
N GLU A 4 15.00 -5.54 -38.06
CA GLU A 4 13.53 -5.40 -38.07
C GLU A 4 13.05 -4.16 -37.30
N ALA A 5 13.79 -3.75 -36.27
CA ALA A 5 13.55 -2.55 -35.47
C ALA A 5 14.02 -1.25 -36.16
N ASP A 6 14.75 -1.35 -37.28
CA ASP A 6 15.29 -0.21 -38.02
C ASP A 6 16.24 0.65 -37.17
N LEU A 7 17.06 -0.03 -36.36
CA LEU A 7 18.02 0.59 -35.44
C LEU A 7 19.48 0.37 -35.86
N ALA A 8 19.73 -0.37 -36.94
CA ALA A 8 21.08 -0.75 -37.33
C ALA A 8 21.97 0.48 -37.61
N GLU A 9 21.50 1.42 -38.42
CA GLU A 9 22.26 2.63 -38.76
C GLU A 9 22.49 3.53 -37.55
N GLU A 10 21.46 3.71 -36.71
CA GLU A 10 21.54 4.51 -35.47
C GLU A 10 22.61 3.95 -34.52
N LEU A 11 22.65 2.62 -34.35
CA LEU A 11 23.63 1.96 -33.48
C LEU A 11 25.04 2.05 -34.06
N ILE A 12 25.22 1.98 -35.37
CA ILE A 12 26.55 2.13 -36.01
C ILE A 12 27.09 3.55 -35.81
N GLN A 13 26.25 4.57 -35.98
CA GLN A 13 26.65 5.99 -35.89
C GLN A 13 26.82 6.47 -34.44
N SER A 14 26.22 5.78 -33.47
CA SER A 14 26.29 6.17 -32.06
C SER A 14 27.59 5.71 -31.42
N ASN A 15 28.32 6.64 -30.79
CA ASN A 15 29.52 6.37 -30.00
C ASN A 15 29.59 7.38 -28.84
N PRO A 16 29.70 6.96 -27.56
CA PRO A 16 29.86 5.57 -27.10
C PRO A 16 28.55 4.82 -26.81
N LEU A 17 28.58 3.49 -26.99
CA LEU A 17 27.50 2.58 -26.64
C LEU A 17 27.91 1.42 -25.72
N THR A 18 26.94 0.91 -24.95
CA THR A 18 27.00 -0.45 -24.38
C THR A 18 25.71 -1.17 -24.67
N ILE A 19 25.81 -2.38 -25.26
CA ILE A 19 24.69 -3.23 -25.66
C ILE A 19 24.64 -4.46 -24.76
N PHE A 20 23.51 -4.67 -24.09
CA PHE A 20 23.24 -5.91 -23.36
C PHE A 20 22.49 -6.88 -24.28
N ALA A 21 23.23 -7.73 -25.00
CA ALA A 21 22.68 -8.61 -26.02
C ALA A 21 22.10 -9.90 -25.41
N PRO A 22 20.77 -10.12 -25.44
CA PRO A 22 20.20 -11.36 -24.95
C PRO A 22 20.59 -12.53 -25.85
N THR A 23 21.10 -13.60 -25.25
CA THR A 23 21.45 -14.82 -26.00
C THR A 23 20.21 -15.45 -26.66
N ASN A 24 20.42 -16.29 -27.67
CA ASN A 24 19.33 -17.07 -28.29
C ASN A 24 18.56 -17.90 -27.25
N ARG A 25 19.26 -18.41 -26.21
CA ARG A 25 18.65 -19.09 -25.07
C ARG A 25 17.73 -18.15 -24.29
N ALA A 26 18.14 -16.91 -24.04
CA ALA A 26 17.33 -15.89 -23.38
C ALA A 26 16.05 -15.57 -24.18
N ILE A 27 16.18 -15.34 -25.49
CA ILE A 27 15.05 -15.00 -26.37
C ILE A 27 14.00 -16.13 -26.42
N ARG A 28 14.44 -17.40 -26.40
CA ARG A 28 13.52 -18.56 -26.37
C ARG A 28 12.68 -18.66 -25.10
N LYS A 29 13.13 -18.06 -23.98
CA LYS A 29 12.37 -18.00 -22.72
C LYS A 29 11.17 -17.04 -22.78
N LEU A 30 11.07 -16.18 -23.81
CA LEU A 30 9.97 -15.24 -23.94
C LEU A 30 8.62 -15.95 -24.10
N THR A 31 7.63 -15.47 -23.35
CA THR A 31 6.26 -15.97 -23.44
C THR A 31 5.63 -15.67 -24.82
N PRO A 32 4.64 -16.44 -25.27
CA PRO A 32 3.96 -16.18 -26.53
C PRO A 32 3.32 -14.78 -26.61
N SER A 33 2.74 -14.29 -25.50
CA SER A 33 2.15 -12.94 -25.44
C SER A 33 3.19 -11.85 -25.72
N VAL A 34 4.35 -11.89 -25.03
CA VAL A 34 5.44 -10.94 -25.28
C VAL A 34 5.97 -11.06 -26.71
N ARG A 35 6.18 -12.29 -27.21
CA ARG A 35 6.62 -12.50 -28.60
C ARG A 35 5.66 -11.91 -29.63
N ASN A 36 4.35 -12.03 -29.41
CA ASN A 36 3.36 -11.42 -30.28
C ASN A 36 3.42 -9.89 -30.24
N LYS A 37 3.61 -9.28 -29.06
CA LYS A 37 3.77 -7.82 -28.91
C LYS A 37 5.02 -7.30 -29.63
N LEU A 38 6.12 -8.05 -29.59
CA LEU A 38 7.37 -7.72 -30.28
C LEU A 38 7.30 -7.83 -31.80
N ARG A 39 6.18 -8.30 -32.38
CA ARG A 39 5.94 -8.22 -33.84
C ARG A 39 5.64 -6.80 -34.30
N ASN A 40 5.15 -5.93 -33.40
CA ASN A 40 4.94 -4.52 -33.72
C ASN A 40 6.30 -3.80 -33.78
N LYS A 41 6.57 -3.11 -34.90
CA LYS A 41 7.86 -2.43 -35.14
C LYS A 41 8.20 -1.39 -34.07
N GLU A 42 7.22 -0.63 -33.57
CA GLU A 42 7.43 0.39 -32.54
C GLU A 42 7.76 -0.24 -31.19
N THR A 43 7.03 -1.28 -30.79
CA THR A 43 7.31 -2.04 -29.56
C THR A 43 8.68 -2.71 -29.65
N LEU A 44 9.04 -3.26 -30.82
CA LEU A 44 10.34 -3.86 -31.06
C LEU A 44 11.47 -2.82 -30.97
N LYS A 45 11.26 -1.61 -31.51
CA LYS A 45 12.22 -0.50 -31.39
C LYS A 45 12.44 -0.10 -29.93
N LYS A 46 11.36 0.07 -29.15
CA LYS A 46 11.44 0.33 -27.70
C LYS A 46 12.13 -0.83 -26.98
N PHE A 47 11.82 -2.07 -27.33
CA PHE A 47 12.44 -3.25 -26.73
C PHE A 47 13.96 -3.30 -26.95
N VAL A 48 14.43 -3.09 -28.19
CA VAL A 48 15.87 -3.08 -28.51
C VAL A 48 16.54 -1.91 -27.79
N SER A 49 15.94 -0.71 -27.83
CA SER A 49 16.44 0.49 -27.14
C SER A 49 16.53 0.32 -25.61
N HIS A 50 15.73 -0.59 -25.03
CA HIS A 50 15.80 -0.90 -23.61
C HIS A 50 17.08 -1.66 -23.22
N HIS A 51 17.71 -2.36 -24.17
CA HIS A 51 18.95 -3.11 -24.01
C HIS A 51 20.22 -2.30 -24.33
N VAL A 52 20.06 -1.06 -24.80
CA VAL A 52 21.18 -0.23 -25.26
C VAL A 52 21.33 1.00 -24.38
N THR A 53 22.56 1.38 -24.08
CA THR A 53 22.89 2.52 -23.23
C THR A 53 23.95 3.40 -23.90
N ARG A 54 23.88 4.72 -23.68
CA ARG A 54 24.80 5.71 -24.30
C ARG A 54 26.04 5.98 -23.45
N LYS A 55 26.48 4.99 -22.68
CA LYS A 55 27.68 5.05 -21.84
C LYS A 55 28.45 3.75 -21.99
N ILE A 56 29.78 3.82 -21.99
CA ILE A 56 30.64 2.64 -21.89
C ILE A 56 30.62 2.14 -20.45
N ILE A 57 30.29 0.87 -20.26
CA ILE A 57 30.48 0.18 -18.98
C ILE A 57 31.16 -1.15 -19.25
N CYS A 58 32.33 -1.34 -18.64
CA CYS A 58 33.02 -2.63 -18.62
C CYS A 58 32.45 -3.51 -17.49
N GLY A 59 32.51 -4.84 -17.63
CA GLY A 59 32.09 -5.80 -16.61
C GLY A 59 32.80 -5.55 -15.28
N ASP A 60 34.12 -5.41 -15.33
CA ASP A 60 34.98 -5.14 -14.17
C ASP A 60 34.75 -3.77 -13.52
N ALA A 61 34.17 -2.81 -14.24
CA ALA A 61 33.80 -1.50 -13.69
C ALA A 61 32.55 -1.58 -12.79
N ILE A 62 31.82 -2.70 -12.81
CA ILE A 62 30.68 -2.97 -11.94
C ILE A 62 31.20 -3.47 -10.59
N VAL A 63 31.81 -2.57 -9.81
CA VAL A 63 32.33 -2.89 -8.47
C VAL A 63 31.31 -2.63 -7.36
N ILE A 64 30.34 -1.75 -7.60
CA ILE A 64 29.28 -1.37 -6.66
C ILE A 64 27.96 -1.26 -7.42
N SER A 65 26.83 -1.50 -6.75
CA SER A 65 25.53 -1.36 -7.40
C SER A 65 25.30 0.07 -7.87
N CYS A 66 25.17 0.26 -9.17
CA CYS A 66 24.98 1.56 -9.81
C CYS A 66 23.77 1.54 -10.75
N GLY A 67 23.22 2.73 -11.04
CA GLY A 67 22.12 2.89 -11.99
C GLY A 67 22.65 3.33 -13.36
N LEU A 68 22.36 2.56 -14.39
CA LEU A 68 22.66 2.86 -15.77
C LEU A 68 21.39 3.30 -16.50
N THR A 69 21.43 4.38 -17.27
CA THR A 69 20.26 4.83 -18.03
C THR A 69 20.32 4.29 -19.45
N ASN A 70 19.29 3.58 -19.88
CA ASN A 70 19.16 3.08 -21.25
C ASN A 70 18.62 4.15 -22.22
N MET A 71 18.57 3.83 -23.51
CA MET A 71 18.11 4.76 -24.54
C MET A 71 16.64 5.15 -24.42
N ASN A 72 15.84 4.36 -23.69
CA ASN A 72 14.45 4.71 -23.36
C ASN A 72 14.33 5.62 -22.13
N GLY A 73 15.44 5.99 -21.48
CA GLY A 73 15.44 6.81 -20.27
C GLY A 73 15.19 6.03 -18.97
N TYR A 74 15.05 4.70 -19.03
CA TYR A 74 14.89 3.87 -17.83
C TYR A 74 16.23 3.60 -17.15
N ARG A 75 16.22 3.61 -15.81
CA ARG A 75 17.36 3.21 -15.00
C ARG A 75 17.41 1.69 -14.83
N LEU A 76 18.37 1.06 -15.49
CA LEU A 76 18.79 -0.31 -15.28
C LEU A 76 19.73 -0.38 -14.07
N LYS A 77 19.37 -1.17 -13.06
CA LYS A 77 20.26 -1.44 -11.94
C LYS A 77 21.35 -2.39 -12.37
N VAL A 78 22.61 -2.04 -12.17
CA VAL A 78 23.74 -2.94 -12.40
C VAL A 78 24.30 -3.34 -11.03
N SER A 79 24.71 -4.58 -10.86
CA SER A 79 25.25 -5.08 -9.59
C SER A 79 26.26 -6.19 -9.80
N CYS A 80 27.22 -6.28 -8.88
CA CYS A 80 28.14 -7.40 -8.77
C CYS A 80 27.83 -8.15 -7.48
N THR A 81 27.64 -9.45 -7.58
CA THR A 81 27.42 -10.37 -6.46
C THR A 81 28.44 -11.50 -6.54
N PRO A 82 28.60 -12.34 -5.50
CA PRO A 82 29.45 -13.54 -5.59
C PRO A 82 29.06 -14.50 -6.74
N GLU A 83 27.83 -14.40 -7.25
CA GLU A 83 27.34 -15.21 -8.36
C GLU A 83 27.70 -14.64 -9.74
N GLY A 84 28.21 -13.40 -9.82
CA GLY A 84 28.66 -12.73 -11.04
C GLY A 84 28.15 -11.29 -11.20
N HIS A 85 28.25 -10.76 -12.42
CA HIS A 85 27.75 -9.44 -12.79
C HIS A 85 26.31 -9.53 -13.32
N PHE A 86 25.48 -8.57 -12.94
CA PHE A 86 24.06 -8.52 -13.28
C PHE A 86 23.65 -7.15 -13.80
N VAL A 87 22.76 -7.14 -14.80
CA VAL A 87 22.02 -5.97 -15.26
C VAL A 87 20.52 -6.23 -15.11
N ALA A 88 19.84 -5.34 -14.40
CA ALA A 88 18.53 -5.56 -13.80
C ALA A 88 18.49 -6.90 -13.04
N ASN A 89 17.80 -7.90 -13.59
CA ASN A 89 17.69 -9.25 -13.05
C ASN A 89 18.35 -10.31 -13.95
N SER A 90 19.16 -9.90 -14.93
CA SER A 90 19.84 -10.80 -15.87
C SER A 90 21.32 -10.87 -15.60
N LYS A 91 21.87 -12.09 -15.60
CA LYS A 91 23.30 -12.36 -15.44
C LYS A 91 24.03 -12.11 -16.75
N LEU A 92 25.19 -11.45 -16.67
CA LEU A 92 26.14 -11.35 -17.77
C LEU A 92 26.82 -12.72 -17.93
N ILE A 93 26.65 -13.34 -19.10
CA ILE A 93 27.26 -14.62 -19.46
C ILE A 93 28.67 -14.38 -20.01
N GLU A 94 28.77 -13.44 -20.95
CA GLU A 94 30.02 -12.97 -21.54
C GLU A 94 30.01 -11.45 -21.44
N HIS A 95 31.14 -10.85 -21.10
CA HIS A 95 31.27 -9.42 -20.91
C HIS A 95 32.53 -8.89 -21.59
N ASP A 96 32.57 -7.58 -21.81
CA ASP A 96 33.72 -6.85 -22.34
C ASP A 96 34.10 -7.20 -23.77
N MET A 97 33.10 -7.54 -24.61
CA MET A 97 33.30 -7.68 -26.04
C MET A 97 33.41 -6.29 -26.68
N VAL A 98 34.64 -5.87 -26.96
CA VAL A 98 34.95 -4.53 -27.50
C VAL A 98 34.59 -4.43 -28.98
N ALA A 99 33.97 -3.32 -29.37
CA ALA A 99 33.72 -2.91 -30.74
C ALA A 99 34.18 -1.44 -30.94
N ASP A 100 34.31 -1.00 -32.19
CA ASP A 100 34.82 0.34 -32.52
C ASP A 100 33.99 1.49 -31.91
N ASN A 101 32.70 1.26 -31.67
CA ASN A 101 31.74 2.23 -31.17
C ASN A 101 31.19 1.90 -29.77
N GLY A 102 31.71 0.87 -29.09
CA GLY A 102 31.21 0.51 -27.76
C GLY A 102 31.60 -0.88 -27.25
N ILE A 103 30.82 -1.38 -26.29
CA ILE A 103 31.00 -2.70 -25.67
C ILE A 103 29.70 -3.51 -25.78
N VAL A 104 29.82 -4.82 -25.98
CA VAL A 104 28.72 -5.78 -25.92
C VAL A 104 28.88 -6.70 -24.72
N HIS A 105 27.79 -6.89 -23.97
CA HIS A 105 27.67 -7.88 -22.91
C HIS A 105 26.57 -8.87 -23.27
N ALA A 106 26.89 -10.16 -23.34
CA ALA A 106 25.90 -11.20 -23.57
C ALA A 106 25.16 -11.50 -22.26
N ILE A 107 23.83 -11.52 -22.29
CA ILE A 107 22.99 -11.71 -21.09
C ILE A 107 22.10 -12.96 -21.19
N ASP A 108 21.77 -13.53 -20.02
CA ASP A 108 21.08 -14.81 -19.90
C ASP A 108 19.54 -14.74 -19.96
N THR A 109 19.01 -13.53 -19.88
CA THR A 109 17.58 -13.22 -19.79
C THR A 109 17.33 -11.90 -20.52
N VAL A 110 16.15 -11.76 -21.11
CA VAL A 110 15.76 -10.57 -21.86
C VAL A 110 15.38 -9.43 -20.90
N LEU A 111 15.88 -8.21 -21.14
CA LEU A 111 15.49 -7.01 -20.42
C LEU A 111 14.16 -6.49 -20.96
N LEU A 112 13.08 -6.81 -20.24
CA LEU A 112 11.74 -6.33 -20.60
C LEU A 112 11.47 -4.98 -19.90
N PRO A 113 11.04 -3.93 -20.64
CA PRO A 113 10.39 -2.79 -20.02
C PRO A 113 9.20 -3.25 -19.17
N ASP A 114 8.92 -2.57 -18.06
CA ASP A 114 7.82 -2.95 -17.18
C ASP A 114 6.46 -2.95 -17.90
N ALA A 115 6.28 -2.03 -18.86
CA ALA A 115 5.09 -1.96 -19.71
C ALA A 115 4.75 -3.33 -20.33
N VAL A 116 5.70 -4.02 -20.96
CA VAL A 116 5.40 -5.27 -21.68
C VAL A 116 5.34 -6.51 -20.78
N LYS A 117 5.55 -6.37 -19.47
CA LYS A 117 5.45 -7.47 -18.50
C LYS A 117 3.98 -7.71 -18.15
N ASN A 118 3.65 -8.93 -17.74
CA ASN A 118 2.41 -9.16 -17.02
C ASN A 118 2.61 -8.87 -15.51
N MET A 119 1.52 -8.85 -14.75
CA MET A 119 1.57 -8.50 -13.32
C MET A 119 2.32 -9.54 -12.47
N VAL A 120 2.35 -10.81 -12.88
CA VAL A 120 3.11 -11.86 -12.17
C VAL A 120 4.62 -11.62 -12.30
N ASP A 121 5.08 -11.35 -13.53
CA ASP A 121 6.49 -11.06 -13.79
C ASP A 121 6.92 -9.76 -13.10
N LEU A 122 6.07 -8.73 -13.15
CA LEU A 122 6.33 -7.46 -12.47
C LEU A 122 6.37 -7.61 -10.94
N ALA A 123 5.48 -8.41 -10.36
CA ALA A 123 5.51 -8.71 -8.93
C ALA A 123 6.76 -9.51 -8.53
N ASN A 124 7.25 -10.38 -9.41
CA ASN A 124 8.49 -11.13 -9.16
C ASN A 124 9.72 -10.21 -9.15
N ASP A 125 9.78 -9.22 -10.06
CA ASP A 125 10.84 -8.21 -10.06
C ASP A 125 10.83 -7.34 -8.81
N LEU A 126 9.64 -7.15 -8.22
CA LEU A 126 9.45 -6.47 -6.94
C LEU A 126 9.74 -7.36 -5.71
N LYS A 127 10.19 -8.61 -5.93
CA LYS A 127 10.51 -9.59 -4.87
C LYS A 127 9.33 -9.92 -3.96
N LEU A 128 8.11 -9.92 -4.52
CA LEU A 128 6.88 -10.25 -3.80
C LEU A 128 6.64 -11.77 -3.77
N HIS A 129 7.66 -12.54 -3.38
CA HIS A 129 7.67 -13.99 -3.57
C HIS A 129 6.59 -14.69 -2.74
N LYS A 130 6.32 -14.24 -1.50
CA LYS A 130 5.26 -14.81 -0.66
C LYS A 130 3.88 -14.55 -1.24
N PHE A 131 3.64 -13.33 -1.69
CA PHE A 131 2.39 -12.97 -2.36
C PHE A 131 2.15 -13.87 -3.59
N LEU A 132 3.18 -14.06 -4.43
CA LEU A 132 3.09 -14.91 -5.62
C LEU A 132 2.83 -16.38 -5.28
N ASN A 133 3.52 -16.93 -4.28
CA ASN A 133 3.32 -18.31 -3.83
C ASN A 133 1.90 -18.52 -3.30
N ILE A 134 1.44 -17.64 -2.40
CA ILE A 134 0.08 -17.71 -1.84
C ILE A 134 -0.98 -17.55 -2.93
N SER A 135 -0.75 -16.64 -3.89
CA SER A 135 -1.64 -16.45 -5.04
C SER A 135 -1.71 -17.69 -5.93
N LYS A 136 -0.59 -18.39 -6.11
CA LYS A 136 -0.53 -19.64 -6.86
C LYS A 136 -1.32 -20.73 -6.16
N ASP A 137 -1.12 -20.90 -4.85
CA ASP A 137 -1.83 -21.91 -4.04
C ASP A 137 -3.35 -21.64 -4.00
N ALA A 138 -3.75 -20.37 -4.00
CA ALA A 138 -5.15 -19.95 -4.05
C ALA A 138 -5.76 -19.99 -5.48
N GLY A 139 -5.00 -20.42 -6.50
CA GLY A 139 -5.47 -20.51 -7.89
C GLY A 139 -5.71 -19.14 -8.56
N MET A 140 -5.02 -18.09 -8.12
CA MET A 140 -5.18 -16.72 -8.62
C MET A 140 -4.20 -16.34 -9.72
N THR A 141 -3.27 -17.22 -10.11
CA THR A 141 -2.29 -16.98 -11.17
C THR A 141 -2.94 -16.49 -12.47
N GLU A 142 -4.01 -17.15 -12.92
CA GLU A 142 -4.71 -16.76 -14.15
C GLU A 142 -5.42 -15.41 -13.97
N THR A 143 -5.92 -15.11 -12.77
CA THR A 143 -6.52 -13.80 -12.48
C THR A 143 -5.49 -12.67 -12.59
N LEU A 144 -4.26 -12.89 -12.12
CA LEU A 144 -3.17 -11.91 -12.20
C LEU A 144 -2.57 -11.82 -13.61
N ARG A 145 -2.71 -12.87 -14.43
CA ARG A 145 -2.27 -12.87 -15.83
C ARG A 145 -3.29 -12.30 -16.80
N LYS A 146 -4.57 -12.21 -16.40
CA LYS A 146 -5.62 -11.64 -17.23
C LYS A 146 -5.25 -10.24 -17.68
N GLU A 147 -5.53 -9.99 -18.95
CA GLU A 147 -5.28 -8.74 -19.65
C GLU A 147 -6.45 -7.76 -19.40
N GLU A 148 -6.77 -7.49 -18.13
CA GLU A 148 -7.81 -6.54 -17.72
C GLU A 148 -7.16 -5.43 -16.89
N ASP A 149 -7.63 -4.19 -17.01
CA ASP A 149 -7.11 -3.07 -16.22
C ASP A 149 -7.44 -3.22 -14.73
N PHE A 150 -6.41 -3.41 -13.91
CA PHE A 150 -6.54 -3.45 -12.45
C PHE A 150 -5.35 -2.84 -11.71
N THR A 151 -5.59 -2.50 -10.44
CA THR A 151 -4.56 -2.04 -9.51
C THR A 151 -4.40 -3.06 -8.41
N LEU A 152 -3.16 -3.44 -8.13
CA LEU A 152 -2.82 -4.37 -7.06
C LEU A 152 -2.08 -3.63 -5.97
N PHE A 153 -2.67 -3.57 -4.78
CA PHE A 153 -1.98 -3.19 -3.56
C PHE A 153 -1.26 -4.44 -3.03
N ALA A 154 0.00 -4.64 -3.38
CA ALA A 154 0.70 -5.89 -3.11
C ALA A 154 1.48 -5.83 -1.77
N PRO A 155 1.17 -6.68 -0.77
CA PRO A 155 1.94 -6.74 0.45
C PRO A 155 3.35 -7.27 0.21
N THR A 156 4.34 -6.67 0.87
CA THR A 156 5.70 -7.19 0.87
C THR A 156 5.81 -8.52 1.61
N ASP A 157 6.91 -9.25 1.42
CA ASP A 157 7.16 -10.47 2.18
C ASP A 157 7.22 -10.20 3.69
N ASP A 158 7.71 -9.03 4.10
CA ASP A 158 7.72 -8.56 5.51
C ASP A 158 6.31 -8.30 6.05
N ALA A 159 5.39 -7.83 5.21
CA ALA A 159 3.99 -7.68 5.57
C ALA A 159 3.36 -9.03 5.92
N PHE A 160 3.64 -10.07 5.12
CA PHE A 160 3.20 -11.44 5.42
C PHE A 160 3.91 -12.04 6.64
N ASN A 161 5.18 -11.71 6.88
CA ASN A 161 5.91 -12.13 8.08
C ASN A 161 5.32 -11.53 9.37
N SER A 162 4.70 -10.36 9.27
CA SER A 162 4.13 -9.65 10.41
C SER A 162 2.74 -10.17 10.81
N LEU A 163 2.13 -11.07 10.02
CA LEU A 163 0.87 -11.73 10.38
C LEU A 163 1.10 -12.78 11.46
N SER A 164 0.14 -12.95 12.37
CA SER A 164 0.22 -13.99 13.39
C SER A 164 0.18 -15.39 12.77
N THR A 165 0.91 -16.32 13.39
CA THR A 165 0.98 -17.71 12.94
C THR A 165 -0.40 -18.36 12.93
N GLU A 166 -1.24 -18.04 13.92
CA GLU A 166 -2.60 -18.53 14.06
C GLU A 166 -3.48 -18.05 12.89
N TYR A 167 -3.40 -16.76 12.55
CA TYR A 167 -4.17 -16.20 11.44
C TYR A 167 -3.74 -16.82 10.12
N MET A 168 -2.43 -16.90 9.86
CA MET A 168 -1.89 -17.55 8.66
C MET A 168 -2.30 -19.03 8.56
N SER A 169 -2.37 -19.76 9.68
CA SER A 169 -2.86 -21.14 9.71
C SER A 169 -4.35 -21.21 9.35
N ALA A 170 -5.17 -20.30 9.89
CA ALA A 170 -6.59 -20.21 9.57
C ALA A 170 -6.84 -19.84 8.09
N LEU A 171 -6.03 -18.94 7.50
CA LEU A 171 -6.10 -18.64 6.07
C LEU A 171 -5.80 -19.88 5.22
N ARG A 172 -4.79 -20.67 5.60
CA ARG A 172 -4.39 -21.88 4.85
C ARG A 172 -5.42 -23.01 4.95
N SER A 173 -6.13 -23.12 6.06
CA SER A 173 -7.19 -24.12 6.22
C SER A 173 -8.48 -23.76 5.50
N GLN A 174 -8.63 -22.50 5.05
CA GLN A 174 -9.82 -21.98 4.38
C GLN A 174 -9.50 -21.34 3.02
N PRO A 175 -9.44 -22.14 1.94
CA PRO A 175 -9.06 -21.65 0.61
C PRO A 175 -9.91 -20.48 0.08
N GLN A 176 -11.22 -20.46 0.41
CA GLN A 176 -12.10 -19.36 0.00
C GLN A 176 -11.77 -18.05 0.72
N LEU A 177 -11.42 -18.13 2.00
CA LEU A 177 -11.06 -16.97 2.79
C LEU A 177 -9.72 -16.38 2.30
N MET A 178 -8.72 -17.23 2.00
CA MET A 178 -7.48 -16.80 1.35
C MET A 178 -7.75 -16.12 0.00
N LYS A 179 -8.62 -16.70 -0.84
CA LYS A 179 -8.97 -16.12 -2.13
C LYS A 179 -9.68 -14.77 -2.00
N ASN A 180 -10.57 -14.62 -1.02
CA ASN A 180 -11.24 -13.34 -0.73
C ASN A 180 -10.24 -12.28 -0.25
N LEU A 181 -9.33 -12.65 0.66
CA LEU A 181 -8.24 -11.81 1.13
C LEU A 181 -7.41 -11.28 -0.05
N LEU A 182 -6.95 -12.17 -0.93
CA LEU A 182 -6.15 -11.78 -2.10
C LEU A 182 -6.95 -10.92 -3.09
N ASN A 183 -8.23 -11.22 -3.34
CA ASN A 183 -9.09 -10.40 -4.18
C ASN A 183 -9.36 -9.02 -3.56
N TYR A 184 -9.29 -8.88 -2.24
CA TYR A 184 -9.41 -7.58 -1.59
C TYR A 184 -8.25 -6.65 -1.92
N HIS A 185 -7.06 -7.18 -2.22
CA HIS A 185 -5.90 -6.39 -2.65
C HIS A 185 -6.02 -5.89 -4.10
N ILE A 186 -7.02 -6.34 -4.85
CA ILE A 186 -7.22 -6.00 -6.27
C ILE A 186 -8.35 -4.98 -6.40
N VAL A 187 -8.04 -3.82 -6.95
CA VAL A 187 -9.00 -2.77 -7.32
C VAL A 187 -9.21 -2.76 -8.83
N LYS A 188 -10.46 -2.53 -9.26
CA LYS A 188 -10.80 -2.44 -10.68
C LYS A 188 -10.31 -1.11 -11.28
N GLY A 189 -9.69 -1.17 -12.46
CA GLY A 189 -9.10 -0.01 -13.13
C GLY A 189 -7.64 0.23 -12.75
N LYS A 190 -6.93 0.97 -13.58
CA LYS A 190 -5.58 1.46 -13.29
C LYS A 190 -5.73 2.73 -12.46
N VAL A 191 -5.23 2.68 -11.23
CA VAL A 191 -5.22 3.77 -10.26
C VAL A 191 -3.77 4.07 -9.97
N THR A 192 -3.26 5.18 -10.49
CA THR A 192 -1.91 5.65 -10.24
C THR A 192 -1.86 6.56 -9.01
N SER A 193 -0.67 6.81 -8.47
CA SER A 193 -0.53 7.58 -7.23
C SER A 193 -0.98 9.04 -7.34
N ASP A 194 -0.95 9.62 -8.55
CA ASP A 194 -1.44 10.96 -8.86
C ASP A 194 -2.97 11.05 -8.88
N GLU A 195 -3.66 9.95 -9.16
CA GLU A 195 -5.12 9.84 -9.05
C GLU A 195 -5.60 9.64 -7.61
N MET A 196 -4.69 9.20 -6.73
CA MET A 196 -4.95 9.08 -5.29
C MET A 196 -4.84 10.46 -4.65
N VAL A 197 -5.98 11.04 -4.28
CA VAL A 197 -6.06 12.39 -3.69
C VAL A 197 -6.94 12.42 -2.45
N GLY A 198 -6.50 13.15 -1.43
CA GLY A 198 -7.28 13.38 -0.21
C GLY A 198 -7.77 12.08 0.42
N GLN A 199 -9.09 11.91 0.52
CA GLN A 199 -9.74 10.70 1.02
C GLN A 199 -10.64 10.14 -0.08
N GLN A 200 -10.36 8.90 -0.50
CA GLN A 200 -11.09 8.22 -1.57
C GLN A 200 -11.41 6.79 -1.17
N ASN A 201 -12.44 6.23 -1.81
CA ASN A 201 -12.83 4.83 -1.64
C ASN A 201 -12.76 4.14 -2.99
N PHE A 202 -11.95 3.10 -3.08
CA PHE A 202 -11.86 2.25 -4.27
C PHE A 202 -12.61 0.95 -4.05
N THR A 203 -13.22 0.41 -5.10
CA THR A 203 -13.98 -0.85 -5.00
C THR A 203 -13.03 -2.01 -5.29
N SER A 204 -12.83 -2.88 -4.29
CA SER A 204 -12.06 -4.11 -4.48
C SER A 204 -12.82 -5.11 -5.35
N LYS A 205 -12.15 -6.18 -5.77
CA LYS A 205 -12.74 -7.25 -6.58
C LYS A 205 -13.84 -8.04 -5.85
N ILE A 206 -13.86 -8.02 -4.51
CA ILE A 206 -14.95 -8.59 -3.69
C ILE A 206 -16.05 -7.56 -3.35
N ALA A 207 -16.09 -6.42 -4.04
CA ALA A 207 -17.06 -5.33 -3.84
C ALA A 207 -16.99 -4.64 -2.46
N VAL A 208 -15.98 -4.93 -1.65
CA VAL A 208 -15.69 -4.20 -0.40
C VAL A 208 -14.86 -2.96 -0.72
N LYS A 209 -15.14 -1.83 -0.06
CA LYS A 209 -14.41 -0.59 -0.27
C LYS A 209 -13.05 -0.63 0.44
N ILE A 210 -12.02 -0.20 -0.29
CA ILE A 210 -10.67 0.07 0.23
C ILE A 210 -10.56 1.58 0.41
N LYS A 211 -10.19 2.02 1.60
CA LYS A 211 -10.09 3.45 1.93
C LYS A 211 -8.67 3.94 1.66
N VAL A 212 -8.50 4.81 0.68
CA VAL A 212 -7.21 5.42 0.36
C VAL A 212 -7.17 6.82 0.93
N ASN A 213 -6.15 7.11 1.73
CA ASN A 213 -5.94 8.37 2.41
C ASN A 213 -4.53 8.90 2.13
N VAL A 214 -4.45 10.12 1.61
CA VAL A 214 -3.19 10.79 1.30
C VAL A 214 -2.81 11.71 2.45
N PHE A 215 -1.62 11.48 2.99
CA PHE A 215 -1.02 12.30 4.03
C PHE A 215 0.27 12.95 3.53
N ARG A 216 0.81 13.92 4.29
CA ARG A 216 2.09 14.55 3.97
C ARG A 216 3.25 13.55 3.86
N ASN A 217 3.18 12.42 4.58
CA ASN A 217 4.24 11.42 4.66
C ASN A 217 3.97 10.16 3.80
N GLY A 218 3.05 10.27 2.83
CA GLY A 218 2.74 9.21 1.88
C GLY A 218 1.27 8.81 1.85
N ILE A 219 1.01 7.77 1.08
CA ILE A 219 -0.33 7.23 0.84
C ILE A 219 -0.56 6.06 1.80
N VAL A 220 -1.76 6.00 2.37
CA VAL A 220 -2.23 4.90 3.20
C VAL A 220 -3.45 4.27 2.55
N VAL A 221 -3.47 2.95 2.54
CA VAL A 221 -4.54 2.09 2.04
C VAL A 221 -5.06 1.30 3.23
N ASP A 222 -6.26 1.63 3.69
CA ASP A 222 -6.83 1.21 4.97
C ASP A 222 -5.88 1.52 6.14
N ASP A 223 -5.17 0.53 6.68
CA ASP A 223 -4.15 0.69 7.72
C ASP A 223 -2.72 0.38 7.25
N ALA A 224 -2.54 0.11 5.95
CA ALA A 224 -1.27 -0.20 5.32
C ALA A 224 -0.66 1.06 4.66
N LYS A 225 0.62 1.30 4.89
CA LYS A 225 1.39 2.35 4.20
C LYS A 225 1.88 1.85 2.85
N VAL A 226 1.72 2.66 1.81
CA VAL A 226 2.32 2.42 0.50
C VAL A 226 3.83 2.72 0.57
N LEU A 227 4.64 1.74 0.19
CA LEU A 227 6.10 1.80 0.21
C LEU A 227 6.69 2.23 -1.13
N SER A 228 6.12 1.73 -2.23
CA SER A 228 6.46 2.15 -3.59
C SER A 228 5.22 2.19 -4.46
N THR A 229 5.16 3.17 -5.36
CA THR A 229 4.01 3.42 -6.23
C THR A 229 4.34 3.16 -7.70
N ASP A 230 3.28 3.08 -8.51
CA ASP A 230 3.32 3.24 -9.97
C ASP A 230 4.23 2.27 -10.71
N ARG A 231 4.30 1.03 -10.22
CA ARG A 231 4.91 -0.06 -10.99
C ARG A 231 3.91 -0.52 -12.03
N GLN A 232 4.03 0.00 -13.25
CA GLN A 232 3.05 -0.20 -14.31
C GLN A 232 3.42 -1.35 -15.24
N SER A 233 2.41 -2.14 -15.57
CA SER A 233 2.37 -3.11 -16.67
C SER A 233 1.32 -2.69 -17.70
N ASP A 234 1.26 -3.38 -18.84
CA ASP A 234 0.28 -3.14 -19.90
C ASP A 234 -1.17 -3.20 -19.40
N TYR A 235 -1.46 -3.97 -18.34
CA TYR A 235 -2.81 -4.21 -17.84
C TYR A 235 -3.00 -3.83 -16.36
N GLY A 236 -2.01 -3.23 -15.72
CA GLY A 236 -2.22 -2.88 -14.32
C GLY A 236 -1.09 -2.15 -13.63
N VAL A 237 -1.41 -1.66 -12.44
CA VAL A 237 -0.48 -0.90 -11.58
C VAL A 237 -0.28 -1.67 -10.29
N ILE A 238 0.97 -1.85 -9.86
CA ILE A 238 1.31 -2.40 -8.55
C ILE A 238 1.77 -1.25 -7.65
N HIS A 239 1.16 -1.14 -6.48
CA HIS A 239 1.64 -0.35 -5.36
C HIS A 239 2.02 -1.31 -4.25
N THR A 240 3.26 -1.26 -3.76
CA THR A 240 3.69 -2.15 -2.68
C THR A 240 3.27 -1.58 -1.34
N ILE A 241 2.79 -2.41 -0.43
CA ILE A 241 2.30 -2.00 0.89
C ILE A 241 2.99 -2.78 2.02
N ASN A 242 3.12 -2.14 3.19
CA ASN A 242 3.83 -2.71 4.33
C ASN A 242 3.01 -3.64 5.24
N LYS A 243 1.72 -3.83 4.94
CA LYS A 243 0.81 -4.72 5.67
C LYS A 243 -0.10 -5.47 4.71
N VAL A 244 -0.59 -6.63 5.14
CA VAL A 244 -1.63 -7.36 4.43
C VAL A 244 -2.98 -6.70 4.73
N LEU A 245 -3.72 -6.32 3.70
CA LEU A 245 -5.07 -5.75 3.84
C LEU A 245 -6.04 -6.85 4.26
N ILE A 246 -6.73 -6.63 5.38
CA ILE A 246 -7.76 -7.53 5.90
C ILE A 246 -9.12 -6.86 5.65
N PRO A 247 -10.03 -7.49 4.89
CA PRO A 247 -11.37 -6.95 4.67
C PRO A 247 -12.09 -6.70 5.99
N PRO A 248 -12.62 -5.49 6.23
CA PRO A 248 -13.43 -5.24 7.42
C PRO A 248 -14.78 -5.95 7.29
N GLU A 249 -15.18 -6.69 8.32
CA GLU A 249 -16.43 -7.47 8.34
C GLU A 249 -17.58 -6.74 9.05
N GLN A 250 -17.25 -5.74 9.89
CA GLN A 250 -18.21 -5.09 10.78
C GLN A 250 -18.14 -3.57 10.66
N THR A 251 -19.26 -2.89 10.95
CA THR A 251 -19.28 -1.45 11.16
C THR A 251 -18.62 -1.08 12.50
N LEU A 252 -18.35 0.20 12.72
CA LEU A 252 -17.86 0.71 14.00
C LEU A 252 -18.80 0.30 15.15
N MET A 253 -20.12 0.37 14.92
CA MET A 253 -21.11 -0.09 15.90
C MET A 253 -21.01 -1.60 16.16
N GLY A 254 -20.84 -2.42 15.11
CA GLY A 254 -20.68 -3.87 15.26
C GLY A 254 -19.44 -4.24 16.08
N LEU A 255 -18.30 -3.57 15.85
CA LEU A 255 -17.10 -3.73 16.66
C LEU A 255 -17.34 -3.36 18.13
N ILE A 256 -18.08 -2.29 18.38
CA ILE A 256 -18.42 -1.86 19.75
C ILE A 256 -19.37 -2.86 20.44
N GLN A 257 -20.27 -3.49 19.69
CA GLN A 257 -21.21 -4.48 20.22
C GLN A 257 -20.52 -5.80 20.60
N THR A 258 -19.59 -6.25 19.76
CA THR A 258 -18.90 -7.54 19.92
C THR A 258 -17.79 -7.50 20.96
N ASP A 259 -17.28 -6.31 21.30
CA ASP A 259 -16.22 -6.15 22.28
C ASP A 259 -16.74 -5.97 23.72
N PRO A 260 -16.49 -6.92 24.64
CA PRO A 260 -16.96 -6.82 26.02
C PRO A 260 -16.29 -5.68 26.80
N ALA A 261 -15.10 -5.23 26.40
CA ALA A 261 -14.40 -4.11 27.05
C ALA A 261 -15.01 -2.74 26.70
N LEU A 262 -15.94 -2.68 25.76
CA LEU A 262 -16.63 -1.45 25.31
C LEU A 262 -18.11 -1.42 25.71
N SER A 263 -18.54 -2.27 26.63
CA SER A 263 -19.96 -2.37 27.02
C SER A 263 -20.54 -1.08 27.61
N GLN A 264 -19.77 -0.34 28.42
CA GLN A 264 -20.20 0.97 28.93
C GLN A 264 -20.24 2.03 27.82
N PHE A 265 -19.26 2.01 26.90
CA PHE A 265 -19.24 2.91 25.75
C PHE A 265 -20.44 2.68 24.83
N ARG A 266 -20.81 1.41 24.59
CA ARG A 266 -22.02 1.04 23.84
C ARG A 266 -23.26 1.66 24.45
N GLN A 267 -23.47 1.49 25.76
CA GLN A 267 -24.62 2.05 26.46
C GLN A 267 -24.66 3.58 26.35
N ALA A 268 -23.50 4.23 26.43
CA ALA A 268 -23.38 5.68 26.26
C ALA A 268 -23.76 6.15 24.84
N ILE A 269 -23.31 5.43 23.80
CA ILE A 269 -23.66 5.68 22.39
C ILE A 269 -25.17 5.54 22.15
N GLU A 270 -25.79 4.50 22.71
CA GLU A 270 -27.23 4.26 22.64
C GLU A 270 -28.01 5.40 23.32
N THR A 271 -27.61 5.76 24.55
CA THR A 271 -28.24 6.85 25.31
C THR A 271 -28.11 8.21 24.61
N ALA A 272 -27.00 8.44 23.90
CA ALA A 272 -26.76 9.67 23.16
C ALA A 272 -27.42 9.71 21.77
N GLY A 273 -28.02 8.61 21.31
CA GLY A 273 -28.60 8.49 19.97
C GLY A 273 -27.54 8.64 18.87
N LEU A 274 -26.40 7.97 19.02
CA LEU A 274 -25.29 7.98 18.05
C LEU A 274 -25.15 6.66 17.26
N VAL A 275 -26.08 5.72 17.44
CA VAL A 275 -26.04 4.40 16.77
C VAL A 275 -26.03 4.54 15.26
N GLU A 276 -26.96 5.30 14.68
CA GLU A 276 -27.06 5.49 13.22
C GLU A 276 -25.77 6.06 12.60
N LEU A 277 -25.09 6.97 13.31
CA LEU A 277 -23.82 7.54 12.86
C LEU A 277 -22.74 6.46 12.74
N LEU A 278 -22.69 5.52 13.69
CA LEU A 278 -21.69 4.45 13.75
C LEU A 278 -22.10 3.19 12.95
N GLU A 279 -23.36 3.09 12.55
CA GLU A 279 -23.85 2.07 11.62
C GLU A 279 -23.75 2.50 10.16
N SER A 280 -23.81 3.80 9.88
CA SER A 280 -23.71 4.33 8.52
C SER A 280 -22.45 3.84 7.83
N SER A 281 -22.61 3.11 6.72
CA SER A 281 -21.51 2.68 5.84
C SER A 281 -20.89 3.84 5.05
N ASN A 282 -21.55 5.00 5.07
CA ASN A 282 -21.11 6.21 4.39
C ASN A 282 -20.30 7.07 5.37
N GLY A 283 -18.98 7.04 5.20
CA GLY A 283 -18.07 7.87 5.98
C GLY A 283 -16.74 7.20 6.24
N GLN A 284 -15.80 8.02 6.71
CA GLN A 284 -14.47 7.60 7.16
C GLN A 284 -14.25 8.20 8.54
N LEU A 285 -14.61 7.46 9.60
CA LEU A 285 -14.48 7.93 10.98
C LEU A 285 -13.30 7.28 11.70
N THR A 286 -12.59 8.04 12.53
CA THR A 286 -11.73 7.51 13.58
C THR A 286 -12.46 7.63 14.91
N VAL A 287 -12.75 6.51 15.57
CA VAL A 287 -13.42 6.49 16.88
C VAL A 287 -12.41 6.12 17.96
N LEU A 288 -12.18 7.02 18.91
CA LEU A 288 -11.40 6.79 20.12
C LEU A 288 -12.34 6.25 21.20
N ALA A 289 -12.57 4.95 21.26
CA ALA A 289 -13.53 4.31 22.15
C ALA A 289 -12.96 4.09 23.57
N PRO A 290 -13.45 4.79 24.61
CA PRO A 290 -13.05 4.54 25.99
C PRO A 290 -13.46 3.13 26.43
N THR A 291 -12.56 2.41 27.06
CA THR A 291 -12.84 1.09 27.66
C THR A 291 -13.66 1.22 28.94
N ASN A 292 -14.23 0.11 29.42
CA ASN A 292 -14.91 0.08 30.72
C ASN A 292 -14.01 0.62 31.84
N ASP A 293 -12.72 0.25 31.86
CA ASP A 293 -11.73 0.80 32.81
C ASP A 293 -11.61 2.33 32.73
N ALA A 294 -11.72 2.90 31.53
CA ALA A 294 -11.68 4.34 31.32
C ALA A 294 -12.89 5.04 31.95
N PHE A 295 -14.07 4.44 31.86
CA PHE A 295 -15.28 4.94 32.54
C PHE A 295 -15.19 4.76 34.05
N ASP A 296 -14.66 3.63 34.53
CA ASP A 296 -14.52 3.33 35.96
C ASP A 296 -13.52 4.26 36.65
N THR A 297 -12.54 4.79 35.90
CA THR A 297 -11.59 5.81 36.37
C THR A 297 -12.24 7.18 36.56
N MET A 298 -13.42 7.44 35.96
CA MET A 298 -14.12 8.71 36.14
C MET A 298 -14.75 8.82 37.53
N GLU A 299 -14.79 10.04 38.06
CA GLU A 299 -15.51 10.30 39.30
C GLU A 299 -17.02 9.99 39.13
N ARG A 300 -17.57 9.16 40.04
CA ARG A 300 -18.97 8.69 39.97
C ARG A 300 -20.00 9.81 39.84
N VAL A 301 -19.81 10.92 40.57
CA VAL A 301 -20.70 12.09 40.51
C VAL A 301 -20.73 12.66 39.10
N ARG A 302 -19.57 12.74 38.45
CA ARG A 302 -19.43 13.25 37.10
C ARG A 302 -20.02 12.29 36.07
N LEU A 303 -19.77 10.99 36.21
CA LEU A 303 -20.34 9.98 35.34
C LEU A 303 -21.87 9.99 35.39
N ASN A 304 -22.46 10.05 36.58
CA ASN A 304 -23.92 10.14 36.75
C ASN A 304 -24.48 11.40 36.07
N LYS A 305 -23.86 12.56 36.28
CA LYS A 305 -24.26 13.81 35.64
C LYS A 305 -24.21 13.73 34.11
N LEU A 306 -23.21 13.04 33.57
CA LEU A 306 -23.03 12.83 32.14
C LEU A 306 -24.14 11.91 31.58
N MET A 307 -24.36 10.76 32.22
CA MET A 307 -25.35 9.77 31.79
C MET A 307 -26.79 10.26 31.92
N SER A 308 -27.09 11.15 32.89
CA SER A 308 -28.41 11.77 33.02
C SER A 308 -28.71 12.88 32.01
N ASN A 309 -27.72 13.33 31.22
CA ASN A 309 -27.90 14.40 30.23
C ASN A 309 -27.47 13.94 28.82
N PRO A 310 -28.39 13.37 28.03
CA PRO A 310 -28.10 12.86 26.69
C PRO A 310 -27.46 13.89 25.74
N LYS A 311 -27.84 15.18 25.84
CA LYS A 311 -27.26 16.24 25.00
C LYS A 311 -25.80 16.50 25.35
N LEU A 312 -25.47 16.52 26.64
CA LEU A 312 -24.10 16.69 27.11
C LEU A 312 -23.26 15.46 26.77
N LEU A 313 -23.80 14.26 27.03
CA LEU A 313 -23.17 13.00 26.69
C LEU A 313 -22.84 12.92 25.19
N LYS A 314 -23.80 13.25 24.33
CA LYS A 314 -23.60 13.31 22.87
C LYS A 314 -22.42 14.20 22.49
N LYS A 315 -22.29 15.39 23.08
CA LYS A 315 -21.14 16.28 22.80
C LYS A 315 -19.80 15.66 23.19
N HIS A 316 -19.72 15.04 24.36
CA HIS A 316 -18.50 14.36 24.79
C HIS A 316 -18.15 13.17 23.89
N LEU A 317 -19.14 12.37 23.49
CA LEU A 317 -18.91 11.22 22.60
C LEU A 317 -18.47 11.68 21.20
N LEU A 318 -19.04 12.76 20.66
CA LEU A 318 -18.57 13.36 19.40
C LEU A 318 -17.16 13.93 19.49
N HIS A 319 -16.68 14.28 20.69
CA HIS A 319 -15.28 14.69 20.90
C HIS A 319 -14.31 13.52 20.80
N HIS A 320 -14.78 12.28 20.92
CA HIS A 320 -13.97 11.07 20.73
C HIS A 320 -13.88 10.63 19.25
N MET A 321 -14.48 11.39 18.34
CA MET A 321 -14.57 11.02 16.93
C MET A 321 -13.87 12.06 16.07
N VAL A 322 -13.19 11.62 15.01
CA VAL A 322 -12.63 12.47 13.96
C VAL A 322 -13.20 12.03 12.63
N ASP A 323 -13.61 12.97 11.78
CA ASP A 323 -14.22 12.77 10.46
C ASP A 323 -13.23 12.36 9.35
N ARG A 324 -12.15 11.66 9.73
CA ARG A 324 -11.19 11.06 8.82
C ARG A 324 -10.57 9.82 9.42
N ILE A 325 -10.01 8.94 8.57
CA ILE A 325 -9.15 7.86 9.05
C ILE A 325 -7.82 8.46 9.50
N LEU A 326 -7.40 8.10 10.70
CA LEU A 326 -6.09 8.41 11.24
C LEU A 326 -5.42 7.08 11.59
N VAL A 327 -4.24 6.83 11.03
CA VAL A 327 -3.44 5.65 11.34
C VAL A 327 -2.02 6.03 11.74
N PRO A 328 -1.37 5.33 12.68
CA PRO A 328 -0.01 5.65 13.13
C PRO A 328 1.00 5.76 11.99
N CYS A 329 0.92 4.87 11.00
CA CYS A 329 1.86 4.82 9.86
C CYS A 329 1.78 6.04 8.93
N ALA A 330 0.70 6.84 9.03
CA ALA A 330 0.55 8.11 8.33
C ALA A 330 1.32 9.26 9.01
N LEU A 331 1.65 9.11 10.29
CA LEU A 331 2.24 10.17 11.11
C LEU A 331 3.77 10.11 11.07
N VAL A 332 4.38 11.28 11.29
CA VAL A 332 5.82 11.44 11.42
C VAL A 332 6.16 11.49 12.91
N PRO A 333 7.12 10.70 13.39
CA PRO A 333 7.57 10.77 14.77
C PRO A 333 7.97 12.20 15.18
N LYS A 334 7.76 12.55 16.45
CA LYS A 334 8.05 13.88 17.02
C LYS A 334 7.25 15.04 16.42
N THR A 335 6.24 14.77 15.59
CA THR A 335 5.34 15.79 15.03
C THR A 335 4.00 15.74 15.74
N MET A 336 3.44 16.92 16.06
CA MET A 336 2.07 17.05 16.58
C MET A 336 1.08 17.26 15.44
N TYR A 337 -0.03 16.53 15.49
CA TYR A 337 -1.11 16.57 14.52
C TYR A 337 -2.39 17.04 15.20
N ASN A 338 -2.80 18.27 14.90
CA ASN A 338 -4.03 18.84 15.42
C ASN A 338 -5.18 18.56 14.45
N MET A 339 -6.23 17.91 14.92
CA MET A 339 -7.43 17.60 14.12
C MET A 339 -8.67 18.02 14.89
N ASN A 340 -9.68 18.52 14.20
CA ASN A 340 -10.94 18.81 14.85
C ASN A 340 -11.71 17.50 15.06
N SER A 341 -12.18 17.30 16.28
CA SER A 341 -13.19 16.27 16.55
C SER A 341 -14.50 16.61 15.83
N VAL A 342 -15.39 15.63 15.71
CA VAL A 342 -16.75 15.85 15.16
C VAL A 342 -17.54 16.85 16.01
N GLN A 343 -17.23 16.98 17.30
CA GLN A 343 -17.79 18.02 18.16
C GLN A 343 -17.28 19.43 17.81
N GLY A 344 -16.09 19.54 17.23
CA GLY A 344 -15.48 20.78 16.74
C GLY A 344 -14.26 21.28 17.52
N GLU A 345 -14.00 20.76 18.74
CA GLU A 345 -12.78 21.01 19.49
C GLU A 345 -11.60 20.22 18.92
N THR A 346 -10.40 20.77 19.05
CA THR A 346 -9.16 20.19 18.52
C THR A 346 -8.63 19.08 19.42
N LEU A 347 -8.40 17.92 18.83
CA LEU A 347 -7.64 16.81 19.37
C LEU A 347 -6.20 16.88 18.87
N THR A 348 -5.25 16.71 19.78
CA THR A 348 -3.82 16.66 19.45
C THR A 348 -3.34 15.22 19.43
N PHE A 349 -2.84 14.77 18.29
CA PHE A 349 -2.27 13.44 18.09
C PHE A 349 -0.77 13.50 17.91
N ARG A 350 -0.06 12.48 18.37
CA ARG A 350 1.36 12.26 18.05
C ARG A 350 1.72 10.79 18.14
N LEU A 351 2.90 10.43 17.65
CA LEU A 351 3.50 9.13 17.92
C LEU A 351 4.35 9.18 19.18
N ALA A 352 4.27 8.14 20.00
CA ALA A 352 5.24 7.85 21.04
C ALA A 352 6.55 7.31 20.44
N PRO A 353 7.65 7.23 21.21
CA PRO A 353 8.93 6.71 20.71
C PRO A 353 8.89 5.26 20.19
N ASN A 354 7.87 4.50 20.56
CA ASN A 354 7.59 3.13 20.11
C ASN A 354 6.56 3.07 18.96
N ASP A 355 6.30 4.21 18.28
CA ASP A 355 5.33 4.37 17.19
C ASP A 355 3.85 4.14 17.56
N ASP A 356 3.53 4.06 18.84
CA ASP A 356 2.14 4.04 19.30
C ASP A 356 1.49 5.42 19.11
N LEU A 357 0.25 5.42 18.63
CA LEU A 357 -0.56 6.63 18.55
C LEU A 357 -0.93 7.11 19.97
N MET A 358 -0.82 8.41 20.18
CA MET A 358 -1.16 9.11 21.43
C MET A 358 -2.16 10.22 21.11
N VAL A 359 -3.10 10.45 22.02
CA VAL A 359 -4.03 11.60 21.98
C VAL A 359 -3.88 12.41 23.26
N PHE A 360 -3.63 13.72 23.16
CA PHE A 360 -3.32 14.60 24.31
C PHE A 360 -2.25 14.02 25.26
N ASP A 361 -1.16 13.48 24.70
CA ASP A 361 -0.09 12.81 25.46
C ASP A 361 -0.54 11.55 26.25
N MET A 362 -1.77 11.09 26.08
CA MET A 362 -2.27 9.84 26.64
C MET A 362 -2.12 8.71 25.62
N PRO A 363 -1.59 7.54 26.04
CA PRO A 363 -1.53 6.37 25.19
C PRO A 363 -2.91 5.80 24.95
N LEU A 364 -3.09 5.19 23.78
CA LEU A 364 -4.20 4.27 23.55
C LEU A 364 -4.08 3.04 24.44
N SER A 365 -5.09 2.17 24.40
CA SER A 365 -5.02 0.87 25.09
C SER A 365 -3.82 0.05 24.60
N LYS A 366 -3.29 -0.84 25.45
CA LYS A 366 -2.08 -1.60 25.13
C LYS A 366 -2.35 -2.62 23.99
N PRO A 367 -1.38 -2.89 23.11
CA PRO A 367 -1.45 -3.98 22.12
C PRO A 367 -1.73 -5.34 22.79
N PRO A 368 -2.26 -6.35 22.08
CA PRO A 368 -2.30 -6.45 20.61
C PRO A 368 -3.60 -5.97 19.91
N ASN A 369 -4.68 -5.69 20.64
CA ASN A 369 -6.01 -5.43 20.05
C ASN A 369 -6.53 -4.01 20.35
N ASN A 370 -5.66 -3.02 20.23
CA ASN A 370 -6.00 -1.63 20.52
C ASN A 370 -6.61 -0.88 19.32
N ASN A 371 -6.55 -1.46 18.12
CA ASN A 371 -7.19 -0.93 16.93
C ASN A 371 -7.97 -2.00 16.15
N ALA A 372 -9.00 -1.57 15.43
CA ALA A 372 -9.78 -2.44 14.58
C ALA A 372 -10.34 -1.65 13.38
N MET A 373 -10.08 -2.15 12.16
CA MET A 373 -10.66 -1.59 10.94
C MET A 373 -12.14 -1.99 10.83
N ALA A 374 -12.99 -1.01 10.58
CA ALA A 374 -14.41 -1.17 10.34
C ALA A 374 -14.75 -0.82 8.90
N VAL A 375 -15.94 -1.22 8.43
CA VAL A 375 -16.45 -0.84 7.10
C VAL A 375 -16.44 0.68 6.91
N ASN A 376 -16.90 1.42 7.92
CA ASN A 376 -17.08 2.87 7.93
C ASN A 376 -16.02 3.66 8.71
N GLY A 377 -14.89 3.04 9.07
CA GLY A 377 -13.85 3.76 9.80
C GLY A 377 -12.80 2.86 10.45
N ILE A 378 -12.18 3.40 11.49
CA ILE A 378 -11.25 2.69 12.37
C ILE A 378 -11.60 3.00 13.83
N LEU A 379 -11.56 1.97 14.67
CA LEU A 379 -11.77 2.09 16.10
C LEU A 379 -10.43 1.95 16.82
N TYR A 380 -10.16 2.83 17.77
CA TYR A 380 -9.04 2.77 18.70
C TYR A 380 -9.57 2.71 20.13
N LYS A 381 -9.15 1.72 20.90
CA LYS A 381 -9.49 1.64 22.32
C LYS A 381 -8.66 2.63 23.11
N LEU A 382 -9.28 3.30 24.07
CA LEU A 382 -8.66 4.33 24.90
C LEU A 382 -8.85 3.98 26.38
N ASN A 383 -7.79 4.09 27.18
CA ASN A 383 -7.83 3.84 28.63
C ASN A 383 -8.25 5.09 29.44
N SER A 384 -8.81 6.09 28.77
CA SER A 384 -9.21 7.37 29.37
C SER A 384 -10.42 7.93 28.65
N PHE A 385 -11.21 8.76 29.35
CA PHE A 385 -12.36 9.44 28.75
C PHE A 385 -11.98 10.88 28.39
N LEU A 386 -12.04 11.22 27.11
CA LEU A 386 -11.75 12.56 26.60
C LEU A 386 -12.87 13.54 26.96
N GLN A 387 -12.52 14.60 27.66
CA GLN A 387 -13.47 15.63 28.06
C GLN A 387 -13.37 16.82 27.11
N CYS A 388 -14.50 17.22 26.51
CA CYS A 388 -14.59 18.53 25.88
C CYS A 388 -14.70 19.61 26.96
N GLU A 389 -14.13 20.78 26.71
CA GLU A 389 -14.44 21.97 27.51
C GLU A 389 -15.86 22.48 27.22
N CYS A 390 -16.41 22.11 26.05
CA CYS A 390 -17.80 22.30 25.65
C CYS A 390 -18.31 23.73 25.87
N ARG A 391 -17.43 24.73 25.67
CA ARG A 391 -17.78 26.15 25.75
C ARG A 391 -18.80 26.45 24.65
N PRO A 392 -19.89 27.18 24.94
CA PRO A 392 -20.78 27.64 23.89
C PRO A 392 -19.96 28.51 22.92
N LYS A 393 -19.95 28.17 21.62
CA LYS A 393 -19.45 29.08 20.59
C LYS A 393 -20.33 30.32 20.68
N ASN A 394 -19.80 31.39 21.27
CA ASN A 394 -20.39 32.72 21.10
C ASN A 394 -20.33 32.98 19.60
N ILE A 395 -21.49 32.82 18.94
CA ILE A 395 -21.71 33.34 17.61
C ILE A 395 -21.61 34.85 17.81
N ALA A 396 -20.42 35.40 17.56
CA ALA A 396 -20.26 36.82 17.41
C ALA A 396 -21.09 37.21 16.19
N THR A 397 -22.28 37.73 16.47
CA THR A 397 -23.11 38.50 15.55
C THR A 397 -22.19 39.57 14.97
N LYS A 398 -21.74 39.37 13.74
CA LYS A 398 -21.21 40.45 12.91
C LYS A 398 -22.39 41.38 12.64
N ILE A 399 -22.42 42.51 13.35
CA ILE A 399 -23.18 43.70 12.95
C ILE A 399 -22.35 44.43 11.91
#